data_AF-A0A093W3T1-F1
#
_entry.id   AF-A0A093W3T1-F1
#
_cell.length_a   1.000
_cell.length_b   1.000
_cell.length_c   1.000
_cell.angle_alpha   90.00
_cell.angle_beta   90.00
_cell.angle_gamma   90.00
#
_symmetry.space_group_name_H-M   'P 1'
#
loop_
_entity.id
_entity.type
_entity.pdbx_description
1 polymer ?
#
loop_
_entity_poly.entity_id
_entity_poly.type
_entity_poly.pdbx_seq_one_letter_code
_entity_poly.pdbx_strand_id
1 'polypeptide(L)' 'SPKGWTSDELGLQWLEKIFEPFTRPLTVGAYRLLILDGHSSHLTPEFNRACEKSNIITCCLPAYS' A
#
# COMPACT_ATOMS: atom_id res chain seq x y z
N SER A 1 -11.05 0.44 23.02
CA SER A 1 -10.36 -0.63 22.26
C SER A 1 -9.24 0.02 21.45
N PRO A 2 -8.00 -0.50 21.45
CA PRO A 2 -6.88 0.13 20.76
C PRO A 2 -7.04 -0.10 19.25
N LYS A 3 -7.80 0.77 18.59
CA LYS A 3 -8.09 0.70 17.16
C LYS A 3 -7.17 1.71 16.46
N GLY A 4 -6.23 1.23 15.63
CA GLY A 4 -5.56 2.07 14.64
C GLY A 4 -4.04 1.91 14.51
N TRP A 5 -3.31 1.50 15.56
CA TRP A 5 -1.84 1.46 15.44
C TRP A 5 -1.32 0.22 14.70
N THR A 6 -2.01 -0.91 14.83
CA THR A 6 -1.56 -2.18 14.25
C THR A 6 -1.80 -2.23 12.75
N SER A 7 -2.82 -1.53 12.21
CA SER A 7 -3.15 -1.59 10.78
C SER A 7 -2.08 -0.93 9.89
N ASP A 8 -1.52 0.16 10.37
CA ASP A 8 -0.73 1.06 9.52
C ASP A 8 0.72 0.58 9.43
N GLU A 9 1.29 0.19 10.57
CA GLU A 9 2.61 -0.41 10.62
C GLU A 9 2.62 -1.78 9.92
N LEU A 10 1.57 -2.59 10.10
CA LEU A 10 1.46 -3.86 9.36
C LEU A 10 1.30 -3.62 7.86
N GLY A 11 0.56 -2.60 7.44
CA GLY A 11 0.41 -2.24 6.03
C GLY A 11 1.75 -1.88 5.38
N LEU A 12 2.54 -1.03 6.05
CA LEU A 12 3.88 -0.66 5.59
C LEU A 12 4.83 -1.86 5.56
N GLN A 13 4.85 -2.67 6.62
CA GLN A 13 5.69 -3.87 6.66
C GLN A 13 5.31 -4.87 5.58
N TRP A 14 4.01 -5.05 5.32
CA TRP A 14 3.53 -5.88 4.23
C TRP A 14 3.98 -5.34 2.87
N LEU A 15 3.88 -4.03 2.64
CA LEU A 15 4.33 -3.40 1.40
C LEU A 15 5.82 -3.66 1.16
N GLU A 16 6.67 -3.39 2.14
CA GLU A 16 8.13 -3.47 2.01
C GLU A 16 8.67 -4.91 1.99
N LYS A 17 8.10 -5.81 2.81
CA LYS A 17 8.63 -7.16 2.98
C LYS A 17 7.97 -8.18 2.06
N ILE A 18 6.75 -7.92 1.59
CA ILE A 18 5.95 -8.88 0.82
C ILE A 18 5.57 -8.30 -0.54
N PHE A 19 4.78 -7.23 -0.61
CA PHE A 19 4.26 -6.78 -1.89
C PHE A 19 5.38 -6.38 -2.87
N GLU A 20 6.30 -5.52 -2.45
CA GLU A 20 7.38 -5.03 -3.30
C GLU A 20 8.31 -6.16 -3.80
N PRO A 21 8.95 -6.97 -2.95
CA PRO A 21 9.91 -7.97 -3.41
C PRO A 21 9.28 -9.08 -4.26
N PHE A 22 8.02 -9.44 -4.03
CA PHE A 22 7.35 -10.49 -4.79
C PHE A 22 6.71 -9.99 -6.09
N THR A 23 6.33 -8.71 -6.17
CA THR A 23 5.76 -8.14 -7.41
C THR A 23 6.79 -7.50 -8.32
N ARG A 24 7.92 -7.02 -7.77
CA ARG A 24 8.96 -6.34 -8.56
C ARG A 24 9.49 -7.18 -9.73
N PRO A 25 9.80 -8.48 -9.59
CA PRO A 25 10.24 -9.31 -10.70
C PRO A 25 9.16 -9.56 -11.77
N LEU A 26 7.88 -9.39 -11.40
CA LEU A 26 6.72 -9.57 -12.28
C LEU A 26 6.32 -8.28 -12.99
N THR A 27 7.06 -7.18 -12.77
CA THR A 27 6.72 -5.87 -13.32
C THR A 27 6.91 -5.86 -14.83
N VAL A 28 5.84 -5.48 -15.55
CA VAL A 28 5.90 -5.13 -16.96
C VAL A 28 5.80 -3.61 -17.08
N GLY A 29 6.85 -2.96 -17.55
CA GLY A 29 6.93 -1.50 -17.63
C GLY A 29 7.56 -0.84 -16.39
N ALA A 30 7.26 0.44 -16.18
CA ALA A 30 7.90 1.24 -15.13
C ALA A 30 7.10 1.33 -13.81
N TYR A 31 5.78 1.14 -13.87
CA TYR A 31 4.87 1.34 -12.74
C TYR A 31 4.03 0.11 -12.43
N ARG A 32 3.63 -0.03 -11.16
CA ARG A 32 2.65 -1.02 -10.69
C ARG A 32 1.48 -0.33 -10.03
N LEU A 33 0.28 -0.86 -10.21
CA LEU A 33 -0.93 -0.36 -9.56
C LEU A 33 -1.26 -1.21 -8.33
N LEU A 34 -1.43 -0.57 -7.19
CA LEU A 34 -1.91 -1.17 -5.95
C LEU A 34 -3.31 -0.62 -5.63
N ILE A 35 -4.31 -1.51 -5.62
CA ILE A 35 -5.70 -1.16 -5.29
C ILE A 35 -5.95 -1.49 -3.83
N LEU A 36 -6.41 -0.50 -3.06
CA LEU A 36 -6.76 -0.62 -1.65
C LEU A 36 -8.27 -0.53 -1.50
N ASP A 37 -8.85 -1.36 -0.63
CA ASP A 37 -10.26 -1.23 -0.27
C ASP A 37 -10.49 0.05 0.56
N GLY A 38 -11.72 0.58 0.52
CA GLY A 38 -12.07 1.94 0.98
C GLY A 38 -11.95 2.21 2.48
N HIS A 39 -11.18 1.42 3.22
CA HIS A 39 -10.77 1.76 4.56
C HIS A 39 -9.55 2.69 4.48
N SER A 40 -9.82 3.98 4.23
CA SER A 40 -8.81 5.05 4.08
C SER A 40 -7.90 5.29 5.29
N SER A 41 -7.94 4.45 6.34
CA SER A 41 -7.00 4.52 7.47
C SER A 41 -5.60 4.02 7.11
N HIS A 42 -5.42 3.26 6.03
CA HIS A 42 -4.14 2.61 5.70
C HIS A 42 -3.12 3.49 4.96
N LEU A 43 -3.46 4.73 4.62
CA LEU A 43 -2.58 5.63 3.86
C LEU A 43 -1.81 6.58 4.78
N THR A 44 -0.84 6.05 5.52
CA THR A 44 0.11 6.90 6.22
C THR A 44 1.06 7.59 5.23
N PRO A 45 1.62 8.77 5.57
CA PRO A 45 2.64 9.41 4.75
C PRO A 45 3.84 8.49 4.46
N GLU A 46 4.20 7.62 5.39
CA GLU A 46 5.27 6.63 5.26
C GLU A 46 4.93 5.60 4.18
N PHE A 47 3.70 5.09 4.16
CA PHE A 47 3.21 4.15 3.14
C PHE A 47 3.26 4.77 1.75
N ASN A 48 2.76 6.01 1.60
CA ASN A 48 2.79 6.71 0.31
C ASN A 48 4.23 6.93 -0.19
N ARG A 49 5.16 7.34 0.68
CA ARG A 49 6.57 7.50 0.31
C ARG A 49 7.21 6.17 -0.12
N ALA A 50 6.87 5.07 0.54
CA ALA A 50 7.36 3.74 0.18
C ALA A 50 6.83 3.29 -1.19
N CYS A 51 5.55 3.58 -1.49
CA CYS A 51 4.95 3.34 -2.80
C CYS A 51 5.62 4.18 -3.89
N GLU A 52 5.77 5.49 -3.69
CA GLU A 52 6.40 6.40 -4.64
C GLU A 52 7.84 5.97 -4.98
N LYS A 53 8.64 5.64 -3.96
CA LYS A 53 10.01 5.16 -4.13
C LYS A 53 10.10 3.87 -4.96
N SER A 54 9.04 3.07 -4.95
CA SER A 54 8.96 1.78 -5.64
C SER A 54 8.21 1.84 -6.98
N ASN A 55 7.86 3.05 -7.46
CA ASN A 55 7.01 3.27 -8.63
C ASN A 55 5.66 2.51 -8.53
N ILE A 56 5.09 2.47 -7.33
CA ILE A 56 3.76 1.91 -7.08
C ILE A 56 2.77 3.07 -7.01
N ILE A 57 1.77 3.03 -7.88
CA ILE A 57 0.62 3.94 -7.86
C ILE A 57 -0.45 3.32 -6.98
N THR A 58 -0.93 4.05 -5.98
CA THR A 58 -2.03 3.60 -5.10
C THR A 58 -3.37 4.12 -5.62
N CYS A 59 -4.40 3.27 -5.59
CA CYS A 59 -5.78 3.63 -5.92
C CYS A 59 -6.71 3.11 -4.83
N CYS A 60 -7.49 4.00 -4.21
CA CYS A 60 -8.47 3.62 -3.19
C CYS A 60 -9.85 3.47 -3.82
N LEU A 61 -10.48 2.34 -3.58
CA LEU A 61 -11.90 2.17 -3.89
C LEU A 61 -12.73 3.04 -2.95
N PRO A 62 -13.85 3.63 -3.42
CA PRO A 62 -14.75 4.37 -2.53
C PRO A 62 -15.27 3.43 -1.43
N ALA A 63 -15.40 3.95 -0.21
CA ALA A 63 -16.10 3.24 0.85
C ALA A 63 -17.53 2.94 0.36
N TYR A 64 -17.98 1.69 0.51
CA TYR A 64 -19.35 1.30 0.18
C TYR A 64 -20.32 2.26 0.88
N SER A 65 -21.28 2.79 0.11
CA SER A 65 -22.38 3.64 0.60
C SER A 65 -23.32 2.84 1.51
#